data_AF-A0A2E0XFG6-F1
#
_entry.id   AF-A0A2E0XFG6-F1
#
_cell.length_a   1.000
_cell.length_b   1.000
_cell.length_c   1.000
_cell.angle_alpha   90.00
_cell.angle_beta   90.00
_cell.angle_gamma   90.00
#
_symmetry.space_group_name_H-M   'P 1'
#
loop_
_entity.id
_entity.type
_entity.pdbx_description
1 polymer ?
#
loop_
_entity_poly.entity_id
_entity_poly.type
_entity_poly.pdbx_seq_one_letter_code
_entity_poly.pdbx_strand_id
1 'polypeptide(L)'
;GSSRNGQSVSGTYTYQNGDTVQALLDQIETIFGSANVGLSVENGQIIITDDTAGESLLSVDLDESAFGATNTNLFGDFEITTKGHDRILQQGKDAQLKINNINVTHSTNTISNVIQGVTLDLLNTNAVTGDPPISLRVERDTGQIQSGVSEFVETYNGIVGFVDEQFAFDASTGATGLLFGDSTVRSVQTQIQRLIGTSLSNLTGDYKNLLSLGISTDRTGIISLDDSILQSAIDGSLLDVEHLLQGEGSTTDEAIDYVGFTDQTESGTYTVEITQAATKVIVTADSVFSGPLAADDTLTVTDFSSSTDALISLTTGDTLEEVIQKINAELSTSVAEIRTSQNSLGATATVNNKFTELGYSANNTITFSGTRHYGASVSETTYTIDANSTVQDFLNTLESKFSGEITATLDGTGKIVVTDNTAGDSNLSINISGDVDIGTFGSTILGRNRIRVTASEVDGKLQLEHDEYGDSYGFGLTATAADRTGIGTHTSVAGQNVEGTINGQPAVGSGQYLTGDVEAGDTEGLRLRVKLTETEVTENTARGTITLTQGIAERLNRLLDSFVDSIDGQFQRRLDGFQSQFDRTQDQVDRIERRLIQVEDRYKGQFLAMEKAMAEIQAQTAFLESQLASLSNQKDD
;
A
#
# COMPACT_ATOMS: atom_id res chain seq x y z
N GLY A 1 -13.80 -42.58 30.24
CA GLY A 1 -13.42 -41.17 30.48
C GLY A 1 -12.20 -40.78 29.64
N SER A 2 -11.58 -39.65 29.96
CA SER A 2 -10.36 -39.14 29.35
C SER A 2 -9.34 -38.75 30.41
N SER A 3 -8.06 -38.99 30.12
CA SER A 3 -6.95 -38.44 30.92
C SER A 3 -6.89 -36.90 30.81
N ARG A 4 -6.06 -36.25 31.62
CA ARG A 4 -5.88 -34.78 31.60
C ARG A 4 -5.53 -34.19 30.23
N ASN A 5 -4.89 -34.98 29.35
CA ASN A 5 -4.50 -34.56 28.00
C ASN A 5 -5.57 -34.89 26.95
N GLY A 6 -6.79 -35.25 27.36
CA GLY A 6 -7.91 -35.60 26.48
C GLY A 6 -7.81 -36.99 25.84
N GLN A 7 -6.78 -37.78 26.16
CA GLN A 7 -6.65 -39.15 25.65
C GLN A 7 -7.68 -40.06 26.31
N SER A 8 -8.46 -40.79 25.51
CA SER A 8 -9.48 -41.72 26.00
C SER A 8 -8.87 -42.86 26.82
N VAL A 9 -9.48 -43.13 27.98
CA VAL A 9 -9.12 -44.25 28.87
C VAL A 9 -10.39 -44.99 29.30
N SER A 10 -10.30 -46.32 29.34
CA SER A 10 -11.41 -47.21 29.66
C SER A 10 -10.92 -48.49 30.32
N GLY A 11 -11.71 -49.06 31.23
CA GLY A 11 -11.47 -50.38 31.79
C GLY A 11 -12.74 -50.93 32.45
N THR A 12 -12.67 -52.16 32.94
CA THR A 12 -13.82 -52.86 33.52
C THR A 12 -13.48 -53.35 34.92
N TYR A 13 -14.39 -53.16 35.87
CA TYR A 13 -14.33 -53.73 37.21
C TYR A 13 -15.51 -54.69 37.41
N THR A 14 -15.25 -55.92 37.83
CA THR A 14 -16.29 -56.93 38.08
C THR A 14 -16.42 -57.16 39.58
N TYR A 15 -17.55 -56.75 40.15
CA TYR A 15 -17.82 -56.91 41.58
C TYR A 15 -17.92 -58.39 41.98
N GLN A 16 -17.29 -58.72 43.11
CA GLN A 16 -17.41 -59.99 43.83
C GLN A 16 -17.93 -59.75 45.24
N ASN A 17 -18.66 -60.74 45.77
CA ASN A 17 -19.21 -60.66 47.13
C ASN A 17 -18.07 -60.55 48.16
N GLY A 18 -17.95 -59.38 48.80
CA GLY A 18 -16.88 -59.05 49.74
C GLY A 18 -15.97 -57.90 49.28
N ASP A 19 -16.11 -57.42 48.04
CA ASP A 19 -15.36 -56.27 47.53
C ASP A 19 -15.68 -54.98 48.29
N THR A 20 -14.66 -54.15 48.46
CA THR A 20 -14.75 -52.84 49.10
C THR A 20 -14.79 -51.73 48.05
N VAL A 21 -15.33 -50.56 48.40
CA VAL A 21 -15.28 -49.37 47.53
C VAL A 21 -13.83 -49.01 47.17
N GLN A 22 -12.89 -49.22 48.10
CA GLN A 22 -11.47 -48.99 47.85
C GLN A 22 -10.93 -49.84 46.68
N ALA A 23 -11.37 -51.09 46.55
CA ALA A 23 -10.94 -51.95 45.45
C ALA A 23 -11.39 -51.43 44.07
N LEU A 24 -12.53 -50.74 44.00
CA LEU A 24 -12.97 -50.05 42.78
C LEU A 24 -12.11 -48.80 42.51
N LEU A 25 -11.81 -48.00 43.53
CA LEU A 25 -10.99 -46.80 43.39
C LEU A 25 -9.58 -47.12 42.92
N ASP A 26 -8.94 -48.15 43.49
CA ASP A 26 -7.61 -48.60 43.10
C ASP A 26 -7.58 -49.04 41.62
N GLN A 27 -8.67 -49.66 41.14
CA GLN A 27 -8.82 -50.04 39.75
C GLN A 27 -8.96 -48.82 38.84
N ILE A 28 -9.73 -47.81 39.24
CA ILE A 28 -9.87 -46.54 38.49
C ILE A 28 -8.52 -45.82 38.44
N GLU A 29 -7.82 -45.71 39.57
CA GLU A 29 -6.49 -45.12 39.67
C GLU A 29 -5.49 -45.80 38.70
N THR A 30 -5.52 -47.13 38.65
CA THR A 30 -4.68 -47.91 37.75
C THR A 30 -4.99 -47.65 36.27
N ILE A 31 -6.27 -47.51 35.89
CA ILE A 31 -6.71 -47.23 34.51
C ILE A 31 -6.28 -45.83 34.07
N PHE A 32 -6.35 -44.84 34.96
CA PHE A 32 -6.01 -43.44 34.66
C PHE A 32 -4.52 -43.12 34.87
N GLY A 33 -3.75 -44.05 35.46
CA GLY A 33 -2.33 -43.94 35.70
C GLY A 33 -2.04 -43.29 37.06
N SER A 34 -1.51 -44.09 37.99
CA SER A 34 -1.36 -43.81 39.43
C SER A 34 -0.52 -42.59 39.83
N ALA A 35 0.01 -41.84 38.87
CA ALA A 35 0.84 -40.66 39.13
C ALA A 35 0.13 -39.33 38.82
N ASN A 36 -1.09 -39.36 38.25
CA ASN A 36 -1.73 -38.17 37.68
C ASN A 36 -3.15 -37.90 38.21
N VAL A 37 -3.73 -38.81 39.00
CA VAL A 37 -5.07 -38.64 39.57
C VAL A 37 -5.10 -39.04 41.04
N GLY A 38 -5.72 -38.22 41.88
CA GLY A 38 -6.03 -38.52 43.28
C GLY A 38 -7.48 -38.98 43.40
N LEU A 39 -7.71 -40.11 44.08
CA LEU A 39 -9.06 -40.62 44.37
C LEU A 39 -9.33 -40.67 45.87
N SER A 40 -10.50 -40.18 46.29
CA SER A 40 -10.96 -40.25 47.68
C SER A 40 -12.47 -40.49 47.75
N VAL A 41 -12.96 -40.84 48.95
CA VAL A 41 -14.39 -40.86 49.25
C VAL A 41 -14.68 -39.88 50.36
N GLU A 42 -15.50 -38.88 50.08
CA GLU A 42 -15.91 -37.87 51.05
C GLU A 42 -17.43 -37.80 51.09
N ASN A 43 -18.02 -37.86 52.30
CA ASN A 43 -19.47 -37.85 52.50
C ASN A 43 -20.26 -38.89 51.67
N GLY A 44 -19.63 -40.02 51.36
CA GLY A 44 -20.23 -41.10 50.56
C GLY A 44 -20.16 -40.88 49.04
N GLN A 45 -19.47 -39.84 48.55
CA GLN A 45 -19.25 -39.56 47.14
C GLN A 45 -17.79 -39.83 46.76
N ILE A 46 -17.58 -40.35 45.54
CA ILE A 46 -16.25 -40.53 44.97
C ILE A 46 -15.77 -39.18 44.43
N ILE A 47 -14.60 -38.74 44.88
CA ILE A 47 -13.94 -37.54 44.38
C ILE A 47 -12.69 -37.97 43.61
N ILE A 48 -12.54 -37.44 42.40
CA ILE A 48 -11.39 -37.68 41.54
C ILE A 48 -10.79 -36.33 41.18
N THR A 49 -9.50 -36.16 41.44
CA THR A 49 -8.77 -34.91 41.25
C THR A 49 -7.60 -35.14 40.29
N ASP A 50 -7.35 -34.22 39.35
CA ASP A 50 -6.06 -34.16 38.66
C ASP A 50 -5.06 -33.48 39.60
N ASP A 51 -4.08 -34.24 40.07
CA ASP A 51 -3.07 -33.73 41.01
C ASP A 51 -2.01 -32.84 40.33
N THR A 52 -2.14 -32.61 39.02
CA THR A 52 -1.27 -31.73 38.24
C THR A 52 -1.95 -30.39 37.92
N ALA A 53 -1.36 -29.29 38.40
CA ALA A 53 -1.87 -27.95 38.12
C ALA A 53 -1.89 -27.57 36.62
N GLY A 54 -2.93 -26.87 36.18
CA GLY A 54 -3.09 -26.36 34.81
C GLY A 54 -4.45 -26.72 34.21
N GLU A 55 -4.62 -26.46 32.90
CA GLU A 55 -5.78 -26.97 32.15
C GLU A 55 -5.79 -28.51 32.24
N SER A 56 -6.97 -29.08 32.46
CA SER A 56 -7.18 -30.52 32.54
C SER A 56 -8.44 -30.89 31.79
N LEU A 57 -8.29 -31.83 30.85
CA LEU A 57 -9.39 -32.48 30.13
C LEU A 57 -9.76 -33.81 30.79
N LEU A 58 -9.46 -33.98 32.08
CA LEU A 58 -9.83 -35.16 32.85
C LEU A 58 -11.36 -35.30 32.86
N SER A 59 -11.84 -36.45 32.39
CA SER A 59 -13.25 -36.83 32.54
C SER A 59 -13.31 -38.26 33.03
N VAL A 60 -14.22 -38.52 33.97
CA VAL A 60 -14.50 -39.86 34.45
C VAL A 60 -15.97 -40.12 34.26
N ASP A 61 -16.26 -41.32 33.79
CA ASP A 61 -17.60 -41.82 33.59
C ASP A 61 -17.59 -43.30 33.96
N LEU A 62 -18.62 -43.76 34.65
CA LEU A 62 -18.76 -45.13 35.13
C LEU A 62 -20.05 -45.73 34.58
N ASP A 63 -19.90 -46.64 33.63
CA ASP A 63 -21.02 -47.40 33.07
C ASP A 63 -21.25 -48.68 33.89
N GLU A 64 -22.45 -48.83 34.43
CA GLU A 64 -22.84 -49.92 35.33
C GLU A 64 -23.67 -50.99 34.61
N SER A 65 -23.14 -52.20 34.50
CA SER A 65 -23.91 -53.36 34.03
C SER A 65 -24.25 -54.33 35.16
N ALA A 66 -25.53 -54.55 35.43
CA ALA A 66 -26.11 -55.63 36.26
C ALA A 66 -26.02 -55.52 37.81
N PHE A 67 -26.18 -54.32 38.38
CA PHE A 67 -26.40 -54.12 39.83
C PHE A 67 -27.89 -54.12 40.21
N GLY A 68 -28.49 -55.30 40.47
CA GLY A 68 -29.79 -55.43 41.14
C GLY A 68 -31.02 -54.81 40.44
N ALA A 69 -32.23 -55.17 40.89
CA ALA A 69 -33.49 -54.95 40.15
C ALA A 69 -34.19 -53.58 40.35
N THR A 70 -33.48 -52.53 40.78
CA THR A 70 -34.07 -51.19 40.95
C THR A 70 -33.08 -50.11 40.54
N ASN A 71 -33.39 -49.42 39.43
CA ASN A 71 -32.76 -48.22 38.87
C ASN A 71 -31.22 -48.19 38.82
N THR A 72 -30.74 -48.34 37.59
CA THR A 72 -29.41 -48.04 37.04
C THR A 72 -28.94 -46.62 37.41
N ASN A 73 -27.67 -46.49 37.81
CA ASN A 73 -26.94 -45.29 38.24
C ASN A 73 -26.73 -45.19 39.78
N LEU A 74 -26.02 -46.17 40.34
CA LEU A 74 -25.60 -46.20 41.75
C LEU A 74 -24.57 -45.09 42.07
N PHE A 75 -23.66 -44.78 41.14
CA PHE A 75 -22.60 -43.79 41.34
C PHE A 75 -22.99 -42.36 40.96
N GLY A 76 -24.08 -42.16 40.22
CA GLY A 76 -24.48 -40.85 39.72
C GLY A 76 -23.58 -40.34 38.60
N ASP A 77 -23.92 -39.17 38.07
CA ASP A 77 -23.07 -38.49 37.09
C ASP A 77 -21.94 -37.78 37.82
N PHE A 78 -20.72 -37.86 37.28
CA PHE A 78 -19.58 -37.12 37.82
C PHE A 78 -19.73 -35.64 37.45
N GLU A 79 -19.83 -34.78 38.45
CA GLU A 79 -19.83 -33.32 38.27
C GLU A 79 -18.43 -32.74 38.50
N ILE A 80 -18.03 -31.80 37.65
CA ILE A 80 -16.77 -31.06 37.83
C ILE A 80 -16.99 -30.01 38.92
N THR A 81 -16.49 -30.30 40.12
CA THR A 81 -16.58 -29.38 41.26
C THR A 81 -15.55 -28.26 41.20
N THR A 82 -14.40 -28.49 40.57
CA THR A 82 -13.34 -27.50 40.36
C THR A 82 -12.69 -27.73 38.98
N LYS A 83 -12.77 -26.74 38.09
CA LYS A 83 -12.18 -26.80 36.73
C LYS A 83 -10.76 -26.20 36.74
N GLY A 84 -9.82 -26.87 36.08
CA GLY A 84 -8.50 -26.29 35.80
C GLY A 84 -8.63 -25.06 34.90
N HIS A 85 -8.02 -23.94 35.27
CA HIS A 85 -8.07 -22.71 34.48
C HIS A 85 -6.97 -22.65 33.43
N ASP A 86 -7.26 -22.01 32.28
CA ASP A 86 -6.24 -21.54 31.34
C ASP A 86 -5.19 -20.70 32.05
N ARG A 87 -3.92 -20.96 31.78
CA ARG A 87 -2.83 -20.07 32.19
C ARG A 87 -2.82 -18.84 31.29
N ILE A 88 -3.77 -17.93 31.45
CA ILE A 88 -3.63 -16.56 30.94
C ILE A 88 -2.60 -15.87 31.84
N LEU A 89 -1.33 -15.91 31.42
CA LEU A 89 -0.24 -15.27 32.15
C LEU A 89 -0.35 -13.73 32.12
N GLN A 90 -1.00 -13.18 31.09
CA GLN A 90 -1.15 -11.74 30.88
C GLN A 90 -2.31 -11.42 29.94
N GLN A 91 -3.19 -10.51 30.35
CA GLN A 91 -4.26 -9.96 29.52
C GLN A 91 -3.69 -8.94 28.53
N GLY A 92 -4.17 -8.95 27.28
CA GLY A 92 -3.87 -7.88 26.31
C GLY A 92 -4.37 -6.53 26.82
N LYS A 93 -3.56 -5.49 26.65
CA LYS A 93 -3.90 -4.11 27.04
C LYS A 93 -3.47 -3.17 25.94
N ASP A 94 -4.30 -2.17 25.67
CA ASP A 94 -3.96 -1.08 24.76
C ASP A 94 -2.77 -0.28 25.28
N ALA A 95 -1.95 0.21 24.35
CA ALA A 95 -0.90 1.17 24.64
C ALA A 95 -1.53 2.50 25.08
N GLN A 96 -1.02 3.05 26.18
CA GLN A 96 -1.43 4.35 26.70
C GLN A 96 -0.20 5.25 26.78
N LEU A 97 -0.25 6.40 26.11
CA LEU A 97 0.84 7.37 26.09
C LEU A 97 0.32 8.80 26.21
N LYS A 98 1.22 9.72 26.55
CA LYS A 98 0.97 11.15 26.55
C LYS A 98 1.90 11.84 25.57
N ILE A 99 1.33 12.58 24.62
CA ILE A 99 2.07 13.43 23.70
C ILE A 99 1.67 14.87 24.02
N ASN A 100 2.62 15.71 24.44
CA ASN A 100 2.35 17.10 24.84
C ASN A 100 1.16 17.25 25.81
N ASN A 101 1.06 16.35 26.80
CA ASN A 101 -0.03 16.24 27.78
C ASN A 101 -1.40 15.79 27.24
N ILE A 102 -1.51 15.41 25.98
CA ILE A 102 -2.71 14.80 25.41
C ILE A 102 -2.63 13.28 25.58
N ASN A 103 -3.67 12.68 26.16
CA ASN A 103 -3.77 11.23 26.30
C ASN A 103 -4.10 10.60 24.95
N VAL A 104 -3.33 9.59 24.57
CA VAL A 104 -3.55 8.79 23.37
C VAL A 104 -3.63 7.34 23.79
N THR A 105 -4.61 6.60 23.23
CA THR A 105 -4.76 5.15 23.44
C THR A 105 -4.71 4.47 22.08
N HIS A 106 -3.98 3.36 21.97
CA HIS A 106 -3.82 2.63 20.71
C HIS A 106 -3.78 1.13 20.96
N SER A 107 -4.36 0.33 20.08
CA SER A 107 -4.44 -1.13 20.22
C SER A 107 -3.11 -1.85 20.00
N THR A 108 -2.12 -1.16 19.42
CA THR A 108 -0.78 -1.69 19.10
C THR A 108 0.34 -0.78 19.61
N ASN A 109 1.55 -1.34 19.73
CA ASN A 109 2.76 -0.58 20.07
C ASN A 109 3.38 0.17 18.89
N THR A 110 2.91 -0.07 17.66
CA THR A 110 3.34 0.68 16.47
C THR A 110 2.24 1.66 16.11
N ILE A 111 2.45 2.92 16.47
CA ILE A 111 1.45 3.97 16.39
C ILE A 111 1.79 4.88 15.22
N SER A 112 0.98 4.81 14.17
CA SER A 112 1.00 5.76 13.06
C SER A 112 -0.15 6.75 13.19
N ASN A 113 -0.05 7.91 12.53
CA ASN A 113 -1.13 8.90 12.38
C ASN A 113 -1.55 9.70 13.63
N VAL A 114 -0.82 9.61 14.73
CA VAL A 114 -1.06 10.48 15.91
C VAL A 114 -0.34 11.82 15.77
N ILE A 115 0.86 11.81 15.19
CA ILE A 115 1.53 13.00 14.66
C ILE A 115 1.65 12.74 13.15
N GLN A 116 1.17 13.67 12.33
CA GLN A 116 1.17 13.50 10.88
C GLN A 116 2.60 13.26 10.37
N GLY A 117 2.79 12.20 9.58
CA GLY A 117 4.09 11.82 9.03
C GLY A 117 5.06 11.16 10.02
N VAL A 118 4.62 10.85 11.25
CA VAL A 118 5.45 10.19 12.26
C VAL A 118 4.84 8.84 12.64
N THR A 119 5.69 7.82 12.67
CA THR A 119 5.39 6.50 13.23
C THR A 119 6.21 6.31 14.51
N LEU A 120 5.55 5.93 15.59
CA LEU A 120 6.17 5.68 16.89
C LEU A 120 6.11 4.19 17.23
N ASP A 121 7.27 3.57 17.41
CA ASP A 121 7.36 2.23 17.96
C ASP A 121 7.62 2.30 19.48
N LEU A 122 6.61 1.93 20.26
CA LEU A 122 6.66 1.93 21.70
C LEU A 122 7.36 0.66 22.20
N LEU A 123 8.59 0.83 22.67
CA LEU A 123 9.40 -0.29 23.13
C LEU A 123 9.24 -0.58 24.63
N ASN A 124 9.17 0.46 25.46
CA ASN A 124 9.09 0.34 26.93
C ASN A 124 8.34 1.52 27.55
N THR A 125 7.84 1.33 28.78
CA THR A 125 7.16 2.35 29.57
C THR A 125 8.14 3.17 30.40
N ASN A 126 8.09 4.51 30.30
CA ASN A 126 8.78 5.42 31.22
C ASN A 126 8.04 5.59 32.57
N ALA A 127 6.78 5.15 32.67
CA ALA A 127 5.93 5.34 33.85
C ALA A 127 6.35 4.50 35.07
N VAL A 128 7.10 3.42 34.85
CA VAL A 128 7.51 2.46 35.90
C VAL A 128 8.96 2.69 36.35
N THR A 129 9.80 3.30 35.51
CA THR A 129 11.25 3.48 35.76
C THR A 129 11.62 4.82 36.40
N GLY A 130 10.71 5.80 36.40
CA GLY A 130 10.99 7.15 36.90
C GLY A 130 11.81 8.01 35.91
N ASP A 131 11.90 7.58 34.66
CA ASP A 131 12.63 8.29 33.61
C ASP A 131 11.89 9.57 33.19
N PRO A 132 12.61 10.62 32.79
CA PRO A 132 11.99 11.83 32.24
C PRO A 132 11.18 11.52 30.96
N PRO A 133 10.20 12.37 30.61
CA PRO A 133 9.51 12.28 29.32
C PRO A 133 10.51 12.26 28.16
N ILE A 134 10.26 11.42 27.16
CA ILE A 134 11.07 11.37 25.94
C ILE A 134 10.82 12.65 25.13
N SER A 135 11.89 13.37 24.81
CA SER A 135 11.83 14.53 23.91
C SER A 135 12.05 14.07 22.48
N LEU A 136 10.99 14.07 21.67
CA LEU A 136 11.06 13.83 20.23
C LEU A 136 11.22 15.18 19.52
N ARG A 137 12.28 15.32 18.73
CA ARG A 137 12.49 16.49 17.87
C ARG A 137 12.50 16.04 16.42
N VAL A 138 11.62 16.63 15.62
CA VAL A 138 11.58 16.43 14.16
C VAL A 138 12.36 17.57 13.54
N GLU A 139 13.42 17.25 12.80
CA GLU A 139 14.27 18.21 12.11
C GLU A 139 14.42 17.80 10.65
N ARG A 140 14.76 18.77 9.79
CA ARG A 140 15.06 18.50 8.38
C ARG A 140 16.43 17.85 8.27
N ASP A 141 16.54 16.79 7.49
CA ASP A 141 17.82 16.14 7.19
C ASP A 141 18.51 16.85 6.03
N THR A 142 19.31 17.87 6.33
CA THR A 142 20.10 18.60 5.32
C THR A 142 21.31 17.80 4.84
N GLY A 143 21.70 16.73 5.53
CA GLY A 143 22.84 15.89 5.16
C GLY A 143 22.59 15.06 3.90
N GLN A 144 21.34 14.62 3.69
CA GLN A 144 20.95 13.96 2.45
C GLN A 144 21.04 14.90 1.23
N ILE A 145 20.68 16.17 1.41
CA ILE A 145 20.77 17.18 0.34
C ILE A 145 22.23 17.39 -0.07
N GLN A 146 23.13 17.57 0.91
CA GLN A 146 24.57 17.70 0.66
C GLN A 146 25.13 16.48 -0.06
N SER A 147 24.76 15.29 0.41
CA SER A 147 25.19 14.03 -0.20
C SER A 147 24.75 13.93 -1.66
N GLY A 148 23.49 14.28 -1.96
CA GLY A 148 22.96 14.28 -3.33
C GLY A 148 23.66 15.29 -4.26
N VAL A 149 23.98 16.49 -3.75
CA VAL A 149 24.74 17.49 -4.54
C VAL A 149 26.18 17.04 -4.77
N SER A 150 26.82 16.41 -3.78
CA SER A 150 28.16 15.82 -3.95
C SER A 150 28.16 14.70 -4.99
N GLU A 151 27.20 13.78 -4.94
CA GLU A 151 27.04 12.70 -5.91
C GLU A 151 26.79 13.24 -7.32
N PHE A 152 26.00 14.31 -7.45
CA PHE A 152 25.83 15.01 -8.73
C PHE A 152 27.16 15.55 -9.28
N VAL A 153 27.97 16.20 -8.44
CA VAL A 153 29.29 16.72 -8.82
C VAL A 153 30.24 15.60 -9.24
N GLU A 154 30.28 14.51 -8.49
CA GLU A 154 31.08 13.33 -8.81
C GLU A 154 30.64 12.69 -10.14
N THR A 155 29.33 12.50 -10.33
CA THR A 155 28.77 11.88 -11.54
C THR A 155 29.03 12.74 -12.78
N TYR A 156 28.80 14.05 -12.69
CA TYR A 156 29.11 14.98 -13.77
C TYR A 156 30.61 14.93 -14.12
N ASN A 157 31.49 14.96 -13.12
CA ASN A 157 32.94 14.91 -13.35
C ASN A 157 33.38 13.56 -13.92
N GLY A 158 32.71 12.47 -13.55
CA GLY A 158 32.88 11.15 -14.16
C GLY A 158 32.54 11.16 -15.64
N ILE A 159 31.43 11.82 -16.04
CA ILE A 159 31.06 11.99 -17.45
C ILE A 159 32.10 12.82 -18.20
N VAL A 160 32.53 13.95 -17.64
CA VAL A 160 33.57 14.81 -18.25
C VAL A 160 34.86 14.02 -18.44
N GLY A 161 35.33 13.31 -17.41
CA GLY A 161 36.53 12.49 -17.47
C GLY A 161 36.44 11.36 -18.50
N PHE A 162 35.30 10.67 -18.56
CA PHE A 162 35.05 9.63 -19.57
C PHE A 162 35.09 10.20 -20.99
N VAL A 163 34.42 11.33 -21.23
CA VAL A 163 34.42 11.99 -22.54
C VAL A 163 35.84 12.41 -22.91
N ASP A 164 36.57 13.06 -22.01
CA ASP A 164 37.94 13.54 -22.27
C ASP A 164 38.90 12.39 -22.61
N GLU A 165 38.75 11.22 -21.98
CA GLU A 165 39.49 10.01 -22.32
C GLU A 165 39.21 9.56 -23.77
N GLN A 166 37.96 9.61 -24.22
CA GLN A 166 37.60 9.26 -25.60
C GLN A 166 38.14 10.24 -26.65
N PHE A 167 38.53 11.46 -26.25
CA PHE A 167 39.10 12.50 -27.11
C PHE A 167 40.60 12.74 -26.89
N ALA A 168 41.28 11.92 -26.08
CA ALA A 168 42.71 12.07 -25.82
C ALA A 168 43.55 11.90 -27.11
N PHE A 169 44.63 12.68 -27.22
CA PHE A 169 45.64 12.56 -28.28
C PHE A 169 47.03 12.52 -27.67
N ASP A 170 47.77 11.44 -27.95
CA ASP A 170 49.17 11.31 -27.58
C ASP A 170 50.06 11.76 -28.74
N ALA A 171 50.70 12.92 -28.56
CA ALA A 171 51.59 13.50 -29.57
C ALA A 171 52.87 12.68 -29.85
N SER A 172 53.25 11.77 -28.93
CA SER A 172 54.46 10.95 -29.06
C SER A 172 54.22 9.67 -29.88
N THR A 173 53.05 9.06 -29.72
CA THR A 173 52.66 7.83 -30.43
C THR A 173 51.73 8.09 -31.61
N GLY A 174 51.12 9.27 -31.67
CA GLY A 174 50.04 9.60 -32.61
C GLY A 174 48.72 8.89 -32.30
N ALA A 175 48.62 8.21 -31.15
CA ALA A 175 47.41 7.48 -30.75
C ALA A 175 46.29 8.44 -30.34
N THR A 176 45.06 8.06 -30.67
CA THR A 176 43.84 8.82 -30.35
C THR A 176 42.85 7.93 -29.60
N GLY A 177 42.02 8.52 -28.75
CA GLY A 177 40.82 7.86 -28.23
C GLY A 177 39.84 7.44 -29.35
N LEU A 178 38.94 6.51 -29.05
CA LEU A 178 38.04 5.89 -30.04
C LEU A 178 37.12 6.92 -30.75
N LEU A 179 36.70 7.95 -30.02
CA LEU A 179 35.77 8.96 -30.52
C LEU A 179 36.48 10.27 -30.89
N PHE A 180 37.81 10.24 -31.06
CA PHE A 180 38.58 11.42 -31.42
C PHE A 180 38.04 12.07 -32.71
N GLY A 181 37.59 13.32 -32.57
CA GLY A 181 36.98 14.07 -33.67
C GLY A 181 35.48 13.86 -33.88
N ASP A 182 34.80 13.03 -33.07
CA ASP A 182 33.34 12.92 -33.13
C ASP A 182 32.67 14.22 -32.68
N SER A 183 31.88 14.83 -33.57
CA SER A 183 31.22 16.10 -33.31
C SER A 183 29.98 15.96 -32.42
N THR A 184 29.40 14.77 -32.33
CA THR A 184 28.16 14.50 -31.58
C THR A 184 28.46 14.52 -30.09
N VAL A 185 29.43 13.74 -29.63
CA VAL A 185 29.81 13.69 -28.21
C VAL A 185 30.35 15.05 -27.75
N ARG A 186 31.13 15.74 -28.60
CA ARG A 186 31.58 17.11 -28.31
C ARG A 186 30.43 18.11 -28.21
N SER A 187 29.41 17.98 -29.06
CA SER A 187 28.21 18.82 -29.01
C SER A 187 27.45 18.60 -27.70
N VAL A 188 27.26 17.34 -27.30
CA VAL A 188 26.61 16.96 -26.04
C VAL A 188 27.37 17.54 -24.84
N GLN A 189 28.69 17.32 -24.75
CA GLN A 189 29.54 17.87 -23.68
C GLN A 189 29.37 19.40 -23.60
N THR A 190 29.40 20.08 -24.75
CA THR A 190 29.27 21.54 -24.78
C THR A 190 27.87 22.01 -24.34
N GLN A 191 26.80 21.27 -24.69
CA GLN A 191 25.43 21.61 -24.28
C GLN A 191 25.23 21.44 -22.78
N ILE A 192 25.72 20.34 -22.19
CA ILE A 192 25.68 20.12 -20.73
C ILE A 192 26.47 21.23 -20.03
N GLN A 193 27.71 21.50 -20.46
CA GLN A 193 28.55 22.56 -19.87
C GLN A 193 27.89 23.95 -19.91
N ARG A 194 27.24 24.30 -21.04
CA ARG A 194 26.49 25.57 -21.13
C ARG A 194 25.36 25.64 -20.14
N LEU A 195 24.64 24.55 -19.93
CA LEU A 195 23.52 24.50 -19.01
C LEU A 195 23.96 24.73 -17.56
N ILE A 196 25.03 24.06 -17.13
CA ILE A 196 25.63 24.24 -15.78
C ILE A 196 26.02 25.70 -15.52
N GLY A 197 26.53 26.40 -16.54
CA GLY A 197 26.89 27.82 -16.44
C GLY A 197 25.72 28.81 -16.63
N THR A 198 24.48 28.32 -16.78
CA THR A 198 23.33 29.19 -17.03
C THR A 198 22.89 29.91 -15.76
N SER A 199 22.44 31.16 -15.90
CA SER A 199 21.79 31.91 -14.83
C SER A 199 20.29 32.08 -15.12
N LEU A 200 19.45 31.84 -14.12
CA LEU A 200 18.01 31.89 -14.19
C LEU A 200 17.50 33.21 -13.58
N SER A 201 17.29 34.23 -14.40
CA SER A 201 16.93 35.58 -13.95
C SER A 201 15.52 35.71 -13.40
N ASN A 202 14.61 34.81 -13.78
CA ASN A 202 13.19 34.88 -13.45
C ASN A 202 12.82 34.14 -12.16
N LEU A 203 13.80 33.57 -11.47
CA LEU A 203 13.57 32.99 -10.14
C LEU A 203 13.37 34.09 -9.10
N THR A 204 12.59 33.82 -8.06
CA THR A 204 12.51 34.61 -6.84
C THR A 204 13.72 34.32 -5.93
N GLY A 205 14.03 35.22 -4.98
CA GLY A 205 15.17 35.07 -4.07
C GLY A 205 16.54 35.45 -4.66
N ASP A 206 17.61 35.15 -3.94
CA ASP A 206 18.98 35.59 -4.29
C ASP A 206 19.76 34.55 -5.10
N TYR A 207 19.34 33.28 -5.05
CA TYR A 207 20.00 32.20 -5.79
C TYR A 207 19.50 32.14 -7.23
N LYS A 208 20.43 32.25 -8.18
CA LYS A 208 20.14 32.43 -9.62
C LYS A 208 21.04 31.58 -10.52
N ASN A 209 22.02 30.87 -9.97
CA ASN A 209 22.98 30.04 -10.71
C ASN A 209 23.64 29.04 -9.74
N LEU A 210 24.26 27.98 -10.26
CA LEU A 210 24.89 26.96 -9.42
C LEU A 210 26.07 27.49 -8.57
N LEU A 211 26.72 28.58 -9.01
CA LEU A 211 27.78 29.23 -8.23
C LEU A 211 27.26 29.77 -6.90
N SER A 212 26.01 30.24 -6.84
CA SER A 212 25.41 30.71 -5.58
C SER A 212 25.13 29.57 -4.59
N LEU A 213 25.16 28.31 -5.05
CA LEU A 213 25.11 27.11 -4.20
C LEU A 213 26.50 26.54 -3.90
N GLY A 214 27.58 27.23 -4.28
CA GLY A 214 28.95 26.77 -4.06
C GLY A 214 29.47 25.82 -5.15
N ILE A 215 28.75 25.63 -6.25
CA ILE A 215 29.22 24.81 -7.37
C ILE A 215 29.91 25.70 -8.40
N SER A 216 31.23 25.55 -8.54
CA SER A 216 32.03 26.32 -9.49
C SER A 216 32.56 25.43 -10.61
N THR A 217 32.80 26.01 -11.80
CA THR A 217 33.34 25.30 -12.96
C THR A 217 34.71 25.86 -13.32
N ASP A 218 35.67 25.00 -13.63
CA ASP A 218 37.01 25.42 -14.08
C ASP A 218 37.08 25.60 -15.62
N ARG A 219 38.30 25.83 -16.14
CA ARG A 219 38.52 26.01 -17.59
C ARG A 219 38.42 24.72 -18.40
N THR A 220 38.50 23.57 -17.74
CA THR A 220 38.38 22.24 -18.36
C THR A 220 36.93 21.77 -18.38
N GLY A 221 36.05 22.44 -17.65
CA GLY A 221 34.65 22.09 -17.53
C GLY A 221 34.37 21.13 -16.38
N ILE A 222 35.37 20.84 -15.53
CA ILE A 222 35.19 20.12 -14.27
C ILE A 222 34.53 21.04 -13.27
N ILE A 223 33.59 20.50 -12.47
CA ILE A 223 32.93 21.24 -11.40
C ILE A 223 33.43 20.84 -10.01
N SER A 224 33.41 21.76 -9.07
CA SER A 224 33.76 21.55 -7.67
C SER A 224 32.68 22.12 -6.75
N LEU A 225 32.48 21.48 -5.60
CA LEU A 225 31.55 21.91 -4.55
C LEU A 225 32.30 22.59 -3.40
N ASP A 226 31.78 23.73 -2.95
CA ASP A 226 32.10 24.31 -1.65
C ASP A 226 30.96 23.99 -0.66
N ASP A 227 31.20 23.00 0.20
CA ASP A 227 30.21 22.53 1.18
C ASP A 227 29.74 23.62 2.14
N SER A 228 30.59 24.61 2.44
CA SER A 228 30.26 25.68 3.36
C SER A 228 29.29 26.69 2.75
N ILE A 229 29.43 26.97 1.45
CA ILE A 229 28.50 27.81 0.70
C ILE A 229 27.18 27.09 0.52
N LEU A 230 27.21 25.79 0.19
CA LEU A 230 25.98 24.98 0.07
C LEU A 230 25.21 24.93 1.40
N GLN A 231 25.89 24.66 2.52
CA GLN A 231 25.28 24.67 3.84
C GLN A 231 24.67 26.04 4.16
N SER A 232 25.38 27.13 3.87
CA SER A 232 24.89 28.48 4.08
C SER A 232 23.64 28.78 3.24
N ALA A 233 23.56 28.24 2.01
CA ALA A 233 22.41 28.39 1.15
C ALA A 233 21.18 27.63 1.68
N ILE A 234 21.38 26.39 2.12
CA ILE A 234 20.34 25.55 2.73
C ILE A 234 19.80 26.19 4.02
N ASP A 235 20.70 26.69 4.87
CA ASP A 235 20.34 27.33 6.14
C ASP A 235 19.62 28.68 5.94
N GLY A 236 19.95 29.39 4.85
CA GLY A 236 19.33 30.68 4.49
C GLY A 236 17.91 30.53 3.96
N SER A 237 17.75 29.76 2.88
CA SER A 237 16.44 29.42 2.31
C SER A 237 16.54 28.13 1.51
N LEU A 238 16.15 27.00 2.12
CA LEU A 238 16.04 25.72 1.40
C LEU A 238 15.09 25.84 0.18
N LEU A 239 14.03 26.64 0.30
CA LEU A 239 13.07 26.83 -0.79
C LEU A 239 13.74 27.48 -2.02
N ASP A 240 14.61 28.47 -1.81
CA ASP A 240 15.33 29.12 -2.91
C ASP A 240 16.34 28.15 -3.56
N VAL A 241 16.92 27.22 -2.78
CA VAL A 241 17.77 26.13 -3.29
C VAL A 241 16.94 25.17 -4.16
N GLU A 242 15.76 24.77 -3.69
CA GLU A 242 14.81 23.93 -4.44
C GLU A 242 14.37 24.61 -5.73
N HIS A 243 14.02 25.89 -5.70
CA HIS A 243 13.62 26.67 -6.87
C HIS A 243 14.72 26.76 -7.93
N LEU A 244 15.98 26.89 -7.52
CA LEU A 244 17.11 26.90 -8.46
C LEU A 244 17.32 25.54 -9.13
N LEU A 245 17.12 24.44 -8.40
CA LEU A 245 17.35 23.10 -8.91
C LEU A 245 16.15 22.56 -9.70
N GLN A 246 14.97 22.51 -9.10
CA GLN A 246 13.76 21.95 -9.73
C GLN A 246 13.03 22.99 -10.59
N GLY A 247 12.93 24.22 -10.10
CA GLY A 247 12.17 25.30 -10.72
C GLY A 247 11.10 25.84 -9.79
N GLU A 248 10.47 26.94 -10.20
CA GLU A 248 9.40 27.58 -9.44
C GLU A 248 8.33 28.13 -10.39
N GLY A 249 7.13 28.31 -9.84
CA GLY A 249 6.14 29.22 -10.41
C GLY A 249 5.92 30.40 -9.46
N SER A 250 5.98 31.62 -9.98
CA SER A 250 5.63 32.84 -9.25
C SER A 250 4.30 33.42 -9.74
N THR A 251 3.38 33.67 -8.81
CA THR A 251 2.04 34.19 -9.08
C THR A 251 1.97 35.70 -8.83
N THR A 252 1.12 36.41 -9.58
CA THR A 252 0.79 37.82 -9.29
C THR A 252 -0.46 37.99 -8.43
N ASP A 253 -1.22 36.93 -8.16
CA ASP A 253 -2.42 36.94 -7.32
C ASP A 253 -2.22 36.01 -6.11
N GLU A 254 -2.34 36.57 -4.91
CA GLU A 254 -2.16 35.86 -3.64
C GLU A 254 -3.19 34.74 -3.41
N ALA A 255 -4.31 34.77 -4.13
CA ALA A 255 -5.34 33.72 -4.10
C ALA A 255 -4.97 32.50 -4.96
N ILE A 256 -3.90 32.56 -5.75
CA ILE A 256 -3.44 31.46 -6.60
C ILE A 256 -2.04 31.05 -6.14
N ASP A 257 -1.90 29.84 -5.61
CA ASP A 257 -0.60 29.27 -5.28
C ASP A 257 -0.11 28.35 -6.41
N TYR A 258 1.17 28.45 -6.75
CA TYR A 258 1.84 27.44 -7.56
C TYR A 258 2.03 26.15 -6.75
N VAL A 259 1.73 25.01 -7.35
CA VAL A 259 1.85 23.70 -6.68
C VAL A 259 2.94 22.85 -7.32
N GLY A 260 2.99 22.82 -8.65
CA GLY A 260 3.90 21.95 -9.38
C GLY A 260 3.67 22.02 -10.88
N PHE A 261 4.56 21.37 -11.64
CA PHE A 261 4.43 21.16 -13.08
C PHE A 261 4.97 19.78 -13.45
N THR A 262 4.75 19.34 -14.68
CA THR A 262 5.26 18.04 -15.19
C THR A 262 6.33 18.24 -16.26
N ASP A 263 6.96 17.15 -16.68
CA ASP A 263 7.89 17.14 -17.81
C ASP A 263 7.27 17.64 -19.14
N GLN A 264 5.94 17.76 -19.24
CA GLN A 264 5.26 18.33 -20.40
C GLN A 264 5.10 19.86 -20.31
N THR A 265 5.18 20.43 -19.11
CA THR A 265 5.00 21.88 -18.92
C THR A 265 6.24 22.63 -19.37
N GLU A 266 6.06 23.67 -20.18
CA GLU A 266 7.14 24.52 -20.65
C GLU A 266 7.36 25.73 -19.72
N SER A 267 8.54 26.37 -19.81
CA SER A 267 8.75 27.64 -19.08
C SER A 267 8.05 28.79 -19.79
N GLY A 268 7.36 29.67 -19.04
CA GLY A 268 6.65 30.80 -19.63
C GLY A 268 5.85 31.60 -18.61
N THR A 269 5.21 32.66 -19.08
CA THR A 269 4.22 33.41 -18.30
C THR A 269 2.83 33.10 -18.85
N TYR A 270 1.95 32.61 -17.99
CA TYR A 270 0.62 32.14 -18.33
C TYR A 270 -0.43 32.96 -17.60
N THR A 271 -1.46 33.44 -18.30
CA THR A 271 -2.63 34.07 -17.67
C THR A 271 -3.49 33.00 -17.02
N VAL A 272 -4.02 33.25 -15.83
CA VAL A 272 -4.94 32.31 -15.16
C VAL A 272 -6.32 32.91 -15.14
N GLU A 273 -7.29 32.16 -15.62
CA GLU A 273 -8.70 32.55 -15.56
C GLU A 273 -9.49 31.56 -14.72
N ILE A 274 -10.27 32.07 -13.77
CA ILE A 274 -11.13 31.26 -12.90
C ILE A 274 -12.58 31.63 -13.16
N THR A 275 -13.37 30.64 -13.57
CA THR A 275 -14.81 30.78 -13.88
C THR A 275 -15.70 30.25 -12.76
N GLN A 276 -15.17 29.39 -11.89
CA GLN A 276 -15.86 28.85 -10.72
C GLN A 276 -14.88 28.62 -9.58
N ALA A 277 -15.26 29.03 -8.37
CA ALA A 277 -14.50 28.70 -7.16
C ALA A 277 -14.83 27.28 -6.70
N ALA A 278 -13.85 26.61 -6.10
CA ALA A 278 -14.13 25.36 -5.42
C ALA A 278 -14.95 25.60 -4.15
N THR A 279 -15.87 24.70 -3.82
CA THR A 279 -16.67 24.78 -2.60
C THR A 279 -16.56 23.54 -1.75
N LYS A 280 -16.68 23.75 -0.45
CA LYS A 280 -16.98 22.70 0.52
C LYS A 280 -18.48 22.59 0.66
N VAL A 281 -18.93 21.40 1.06
CA VAL A 281 -20.29 21.23 1.53
C VAL A 281 -20.44 21.82 2.92
N ILE A 282 -21.35 22.77 3.07
CA ILE A 282 -21.71 23.37 4.36
C ILE A 282 -23.23 23.30 4.51
N VAL A 283 -23.69 22.66 5.59
CA VAL A 283 -25.11 22.66 5.97
C VAL A 283 -25.24 23.31 7.33
N THR A 284 -26.00 24.41 7.41
CA THR A 284 -26.28 25.13 8.66
C THR A 284 -27.75 24.98 9.00
N ALA A 285 -28.04 24.73 10.27
CA ALA A 285 -29.41 24.60 10.76
C ALA A 285 -30.26 25.85 10.48
N ASP A 286 -31.53 25.63 10.17
CA ASP A 286 -32.48 26.71 9.88
C ASP A 286 -32.82 27.49 11.15
N SER A 287 -32.95 26.79 12.28
CA SER A 287 -33.28 27.36 13.58
C SER A 287 -32.07 27.42 14.54
N VAL A 288 -32.04 28.47 15.35
CA VAL A 288 -31.10 28.61 16.48
C VAL A 288 -31.42 27.57 17.55
N PHE A 289 -30.39 27.01 18.18
CA PHE A 289 -30.53 26.04 19.26
C PHE A 289 -31.04 26.73 20.54
N SER A 290 -32.34 26.61 20.82
CA SER A 290 -33.04 27.42 21.84
C SER A 290 -32.94 26.89 23.29
N GLY A 291 -31.81 26.27 23.62
CA GLY A 291 -31.55 25.62 24.91
C GLY A 291 -31.30 24.11 24.76
N PRO A 292 -31.08 23.38 25.87
CA PRO A 292 -30.80 21.94 25.80
C PRO A 292 -31.91 21.13 25.13
N LEU A 293 -31.56 19.98 24.55
CA LEU A 293 -32.53 19.10 23.88
C LEU A 293 -33.67 18.71 24.82
N ALA A 294 -34.91 18.95 24.38
CA ALA A 294 -36.10 18.65 25.19
C ALA A 294 -36.53 17.17 25.19
N ALA A 295 -35.93 16.33 24.35
CA ALA A 295 -36.02 14.88 24.39
C ALA A 295 -34.85 14.26 23.59
N ASP A 296 -34.68 12.95 23.68
CA ASP A 296 -33.72 12.19 22.88
C ASP A 296 -33.99 12.36 21.37
N ASP A 297 -32.93 12.31 20.57
CA ASP A 297 -32.98 12.40 19.11
C ASP A 297 -31.86 11.57 18.47
N THR A 298 -31.92 11.38 17.15
CA THR A 298 -30.84 10.73 16.40
C THR A 298 -30.60 11.48 15.11
N LEU A 299 -29.35 11.89 14.88
CA LEU A 299 -28.92 12.44 13.60
C LEU A 299 -28.15 11.36 12.85
N THR A 300 -28.51 11.13 11.59
CA THR A 300 -27.75 10.25 10.70
C THR A 300 -26.91 11.08 9.76
N VAL A 301 -25.61 10.80 9.69
CA VAL A 301 -24.70 11.36 8.69
C VAL A 301 -24.29 10.23 7.76
N THR A 302 -24.62 10.35 6.48
CA THR A 302 -24.27 9.36 5.46
C THR A 302 -23.02 9.81 4.73
N ASP A 303 -21.98 8.99 4.70
CA ASP A 303 -20.79 9.28 3.93
C ASP A 303 -21.09 9.17 2.42
N PHE A 304 -20.69 10.18 1.66
CA PHE A 304 -20.95 10.21 0.22
C PHE A 304 -20.13 9.17 -0.55
N SER A 305 -18.93 8.85 -0.08
CA SER A 305 -18.00 7.96 -0.79
C SER A 305 -18.39 6.48 -0.66
N SER A 306 -18.77 6.06 0.55
CA SER A 306 -19.07 4.67 0.90
C SER A 306 -20.56 4.39 1.01
N SER A 307 -21.42 5.42 1.07
CA SER A 307 -22.84 5.31 1.41
C SER A 307 -23.11 4.66 2.77
N THR A 308 -22.13 4.69 3.69
CA THR A 308 -22.29 4.17 5.06
C THR A 308 -22.83 5.25 5.99
N ASP A 309 -23.65 4.83 6.96
CA ASP A 309 -24.28 5.73 7.92
C ASP A 309 -23.52 5.76 9.25
N ALA A 310 -23.32 6.97 9.77
CA ALA A 310 -23.00 7.23 11.17
C ALA A 310 -24.27 7.67 11.91
N LEU A 311 -24.60 6.98 13.00
CA LEU A 311 -25.80 7.23 13.81
C LEU A 311 -25.40 7.95 15.10
N ILE A 312 -25.63 9.26 15.14
CA ILE A 312 -25.32 10.09 16.30
C ILE A 312 -26.50 10.06 17.25
N SER A 313 -26.32 9.42 18.40
CA SER A 313 -27.32 9.38 19.47
C SER A 313 -27.25 10.64 20.33
N LEU A 314 -28.33 11.42 20.34
CA LEU A 314 -28.46 12.64 21.13
C LEU A 314 -29.44 12.41 22.28
N THR A 315 -29.10 12.90 23.47
CA THR A 315 -29.87 12.67 24.69
C THR A 315 -30.54 13.94 25.18
N THR A 316 -31.67 13.75 25.85
CA THR A 316 -32.40 14.81 26.54
C THR A 316 -31.45 15.57 27.47
N GLY A 317 -31.42 16.89 27.36
CA GLY A 317 -30.55 17.75 28.15
C GLY A 317 -29.20 18.06 27.51
N ASP A 318 -28.86 17.47 26.36
CA ASP A 318 -27.64 17.86 25.64
C ASP A 318 -27.72 19.33 25.19
N THR A 319 -26.68 20.09 25.49
CA THR A 319 -26.43 21.43 24.98
C THR A 319 -25.90 21.37 23.54
N LEU A 320 -25.91 22.50 22.81
CA LEU A 320 -25.35 22.57 21.45
C LEU A 320 -23.87 22.14 21.42
N GLU A 321 -23.09 22.52 22.43
CA GLU A 321 -21.68 22.10 22.56
C GLU A 321 -21.55 20.58 22.71
N GLU A 322 -22.37 19.95 23.56
CA GLU A 322 -22.37 18.49 23.73
C GLU A 322 -22.85 17.75 22.47
N VAL A 323 -23.84 18.31 21.76
CA VAL A 323 -24.28 17.79 20.45
C VAL A 323 -23.11 17.83 19.45
N ILE A 324 -22.41 18.96 19.34
CA ILE A 324 -21.24 19.11 18.46
C ILE A 324 -20.14 18.12 18.84
N GLN A 325 -19.84 17.97 20.14
CA GLN A 325 -18.84 17.01 20.62
C GLN A 325 -19.21 15.57 20.27
N LYS A 326 -20.49 15.18 20.44
CA LYS A 326 -20.97 13.84 20.09
C LYS A 326 -20.89 13.58 18.58
N ILE A 327 -21.27 14.56 17.76
CA ILE A 327 -21.13 14.45 16.29
C ILE A 327 -19.66 14.29 15.92
N ASN A 328 -18.78 15.18 16.37
CA ASN A 328 -17.35 15.11 16.03
C ASN A 328 -16.66 13.84 16.55
N ALA A 329 -17.03 13.36 17.74
CA ALA A 329 -16.51 12.10 18.28
C ALA A 329 -16.94 10.90 17.42
N GLU A 330 -18.20 10.86 16.99
CA GLU A 330 -18.70 9.81 16.11
C GLU A 330 -18.04 9.84 14.73
N LEU A 331 -17.99 11.01 14.09
CA LEU A 331 -17.48 11.15 12.72
C LEU A 331 -15.97 10.99 12.62
N SER A 332 -15.21 11.30 13.67
CA SER A 332 -13.76 11.07 13.71
C SER A 332 -13.34 9.63 13.98
N THR A 333 -14.29 8.74 14.30
CA THR A 333 -14.02 7.34 14.66
C THR A 333 -14.20 6.41 13.46
N SER A 334 -13.18 5.62 13.15
CA SER A 334 -13.35 4.43 12.28
C SER A 334 -13.95 3.30 13.11
N VAL A 335 -14.96 2.63 12.56
CA VAL A 335 -15.71 1.58 13.27
C VAL A 335 -15.54 0.25 12.55
N ALA A 336 -15.31 -0.80 13.32
CA ALA A 336 -15.23 -2.17 12.82
C ALA A 336 -16.62 -2.72 12.48
N GLU A 337 -16.69 -3.57 11.46
CA GLU A 337 -17.94 -4.20 11.09
C GLU A 337 -18.36 -5.23 12.13
N ILE A 338 -19.65 -5.20 12.53
CA ILE A 338 -20.25 -6.15 13.45
C ILE A 338 -21.44 -6.81 12.77
N ARG A 339 -21.35 -8.14 12.66
CA ARG A 339 -22.41 -9.00 12.13
C ARG A 339 -23.00 -9.83 13.27
N THR A 340 -24.31 -9.86 13.39
CA THR A 340 -25.00 -10.65 14.42
C THR A 340 -25.94 -11.66 13.78
N SER A 341 -25.97 -12.87 14.31
CA SER A 341 -26.88 -13.91 13.87
C SER A 341 -28.34 -13.50 14.12
N GLN A 342 -29.21 -13.84 13.17
CA GLN A 342 -30.63 -13.53 13.29
C GLN A 342 -31.27 -14.32 14.45
N ASN A 343 -31.01 -15.62 14.50
CA ASN A 343 -31.56 -16.52 15.52
C ASN A 343 -30.53 -16.75 16.64
N SER A 344 -31.03 -16.97 17.84
CA SER A 344 -30.23 -17.32 19.02
C SER A 344 -30.11 -18.83 19.17
N LEU A 345 -29.00 -19.30 19.73
CA LEU A 345 -28.85 -20.66 20.27
C LEU A 345 -29.65 -20.90 21.56
N GLY A 346 -30.30 -19.85 22.09
CA GLY A 346 -31.17 -19.87 23.28
C GLY A 346 -30.73 -18.82 24.31
N ALA A 347 -31.69 -18.21 25.01
CA ALA A 347 -31.42 -17.08 25.92
C ALA A 347 -30.53 -17.41 27.14
N THR A 348 -30.37 -18.70 27.45
CA THR A 348 -29.48 -19.20 28.52
C THR A 348 -28.19 -19.81 27.97
N ALA A 349 -27.99 -19.81 26.65
CA ALA A 349 -26.80 -20.35 26.03
C ALA A 349 -25.59 -19.52 26.43
N THR A 350 -24.50 -20.21 26.74
CA THR A 350 -23.18 -19.64 27.00
C THR A 350 -22.18 -20.32 26.07
N VAL A 351 -21.02 -19.69 25.88
CA VAL A 351 -19.95 -20.27 25.07
C VAL A 351 -19.50 -21.66 25.57
N ASN A 352 -19.69 -21.97 26.86
CA ASN A 352 -19.28 -23.25 27.46
C ASN A 352 -20.33 -24.36 27.32
N ASN A 353 -21.56 -24.06 26.89
CA ASN A 353 -22.57 -25.10 26.73
C ASN A 353 -22.22 -26.05 25.60
N LYS A 354 -22.52 -27.34 25.81
CA LYS A 354 -22.50 -28.32 24.73
C LYS A 354 -23.68 -28.09 23.81
N PHE A 355 -23.51 -28.30 22.51
CA PHE A 355 -24.64 -28.24 21.57
C PHE A 355 -25.75 -29.25 21.93
N THR A 356 -25.39 -30.39 22.52
CA THR A 356 -26.35 -31.40 23.00
C THR A 356 -27.20 -30.93 24.18
N GLU A 357 -26.67 -30.08 25.06
CA GLU A 357 -27.42 -29.45 26.16
C GLU A 357 -28.41 -28.39 25.64
N LEU A 358 -28.12 -27.81 24.48
CA LEU A 358 -28.98 -26.84 23.80
C LEU A 358 -30.04 -27.53 22.93
N GLY A 359 -30.13 -28.87 22.97
CA GLY A 359 -31.15 -29.65 22.26
C GLY A 359 -30.77 -30.09 20.84
N TYR A 360 -29.53 -29.86 20.41
CA TYR A 360 -29.03 -30.38 19.13
C TYR A 360 -28.51 -31.81 19.27
N SER A 361 -28.55 -32.58 18.19
CA SER A 361 -28.07 -33.97 18.19
C SER A 361 -26.60 -34.07 17.83
N ALA A 362 -25.90 -35.07 18.39
CA ALA A 362 -24.60 -35.46 17.85
C ALA A 362 -24.75 -35.84 16.36
N ASN A 363 -23.77 -35.44 15.55
CA ASN A 363 -23.74 -35.42 14.08
C ASN A 363 -24.55 -34.31 13.40
N ASN A 364 -25.21 -33.41 14.14
CA ASN A 364 -25.71 -32.17 13.53
C ASN A 364 -24.56 -31.33 13.00
N THR A 365 -24.80 -30.64 11.90
CA THR A 365 -23.79 -29.90 11.16
C THR A 365 -24.06 -28.41 11.18
N ILE A 366 -22.99 -27.62 11.21
CA ILE A 366 -22.98 -26.18 10.97
C ILE A 366 -22.03 -25.94 9.80
N THR A 367 -22.58 -25.53 8.66
CA THR A 367 -21.80 -25.20 7.47
C THR A 367 -21.71 -23.69 7.33
N PHE A 368 -20.50 -23.17 7.19
CA PHE A 368 -20.27 -21.73 7.07
C PHE A 368 -19.29 -21.36 5.96
N SER A 369 -19.50 -20.19 5.36
CA SER A 369 -18.68 -19.58 4.33
C SER A 369 -18.81 -18.05 4.40
N GLY A 370 -18.11 -17.31 3.54
CA GLY A 370 -18.26 -15.86 3.51
C GLY A 370 -17.11 -15.15 2.82
N THR A 371 -16.91 -13.90 3.22
CA THR A 371 -15.82 -13.04 2.75
C THR A 371 -15.16 -12.36 3.93
N ARG A 372 -13.84 -12.15 3.85
CA ARG A 372 -13.06 -11.41 4.85
C ARG A 372 -13.18 -9.91 4.64
N HIS A 373 -12.51 -9.12 5.49
CA HIS A 373 -12.47 -7.66 5.44
C HIS A 373 -12.22 -7.11 4.02
N TYR A 374 -11.17 -7.59 3.34
CA TYR A 374 -10.81 -7.16 1.98
C TYR A 374 -11.58 -7.89 0.85
N GLY A 375 -12.63 -8.66 1.18
CA GLY A 375 -13.46 -9.37 0.21
C GLY A 375 -12.93 -10.74 -0.23
N ALA A 376 -11.80 -11.20 0.32
CA ALA A 376 -11.28 -12.55 0.05
C ALA A 376 -12.27 -13.63 0.51
N SER A 377 -12.59 -14.58 -0.36
CA SER A 377 -13.54 -15.64 -0.05
C SER A 377 -13.02 -16.60 1.02
N VAL A 378 -13.90 -16.95 1.96
CA VAL A 378 -13.71 -18.06 2.90
C VAL A 378 -14.47 -19.26 2.36
N SER A 379 -13.74 -20.30 2.00
CA SER A 379 -14.30 -21.54 1.49
C SER A 379 -15.26 -22.18 2.49
N GLU A 380 -16.32 -22.78 1.94
CA GLU A 380 -17.31 -23.51 2.73
C GLU A 380 -16.65 -24.57 3.60
N THR A 381 -16.96 -24.51 4.90
CA THR A 381 -16.46 -25.44 5.92
C THR A 381 -17.65 -25.99 6.69
N THR A 382 -17.71 -27.32 6.83
CA THR A 382 -18.69 -27.99 7.70
C THR A 382 -18.05 -28.34 9.03
N TYR A 383 -18.62 -27.82 10.11
CA TYR A 383 -18.37 -28.21 11.48
C TYR A 383 -19.42 -29.26 11.89
N THR A 384 -18.97 -30.44 12.29
CA THR A 384 -19.86 -31.52 12.75
C THR A 384 -19.84 -31.57 14.27
N ILE A 385 -21.00 -31.40 14.89
CA ILE A 385 -21.20 -31.49 16.34
C ILE A 385 -21.00 -32.94 16.78
N ASP A 386 -20.11 -33.17 17.73
CA ASP A 386 -20.03 -34.42 18.47
C ASP A 386 -20.71 -34.30 19.85
N ALA A 387 -20.63 -35.36 20.67
CA ALA A 387 -21.28 -35.38 21.98
C ALA A 387 -20.70 -34.35 22.99
N ASN A 388 -19.50 -33.81 22.73
CA ASN A 388 -18.77 -32.92 23.65
C ASN A 388 -18.50 -31.53 23.08
N SER A 389 -18.81 -31.31 21.80
CA SER A 389 -18.64 -30.04 21.10
C SER A 389 -19.37 -28.91 21.81
N THR A 390 -18.61 -27.89 22.21
CA THR A 390 -19.14 -26.69 22.85
C THR A 390 -19.35 -25.57 21.83
N VAL A 391 -20.15 -24.56 22.20
CA VAL A 391 -20.32 -23.35 21.39
C VAL A 391 -18.97 -22.66 21.16
N GLN A 392 -18.07 -22.61 22.16
CA GLN A 392 -16.74 -22.02 22.03
C GLN A 392 -15.88 -22.75 20.99
N ASP A 393 -15.97 -24.09 20.92
CA ASP A 393 -15.23 -24.87 19.92
C ASP A 393 -15.64 -24.50 18.49
N PHE A 394 -16.93 -24.27 18.28
CA PHE A 394 -17.45 -23.77 17.02
C PHE A 394 -16.97 -22.33 16.73
N LEU A 395 -17.07 -21.41 17.70
CA LEU A 395 -16.61 -20.03 17.54
C LEU A 395 -15.11 -19.94 17.21
N ASN A 396 -14.27 -20.71 17.90
CA ASN A 396 -12.83 -20.82 17.61
C ASN A 396 -12.57 -21.36 16.20
N THR A 397 -13.36 -22.35 15.77
CA THR A 397 -13.26 -22.90 14.41
C THR A 397 -13.62 -21.86 13.37
N LEU A 398 -14.68 -21.06 13.62
CA LEU A 398 -15.10 -19.95 12.77
C LEU A 398 -13.97 -18.91 12.65
N GLU A 399 -13.43 -18.42 13.76
CA GLU A 399 -12.32 -17.46 13.77
C GLU A 399 -11.09 -17.99 13.01
N SER A 400 -10.71 -19.25 13.25
CA SER A 400 -9.56 -19.88 12.59
C SER A 400 -9.72 -19.92 11.07
N LYS A 401 -10.93 -20.20 10.56
CA LYS A 401 -11.20 -20.23 9.11
C LYS A 401 -11.20 -18.85 8.46
N PHE A 402 -11.53 -17.82 9.22
CA PHE A 402 -11.33 -16.43 8.84
C PHE A 402 -9.90 -15.94 9.18
N SER A 403 -8.95 -16.85 9.41
CA SER A 403 -7.54 -16.55 9.68
C SER A 403 -7.30 -15.65 10.90
N GLY A 404 -8.22 -15.65 11.87
CA GLY A 404 -8.14 -14.78 13.05
C GLY A 404 -8.37 -13.29 12.75
N GLU A 405 -8.89 -12.95 11.55
CA GLU A 405 -9.24 -11.59 11.17
C GLU A 405 -10.57 -11.12 11.80
N ILE A 406 -11.30 -12.05 12.44
CA ILE A 406 -12.55 -11.78 13.16
C ILE A 406 -12.47 -12.27 14.59
N THR A 407 -13.31 -11.71 15.46
CA THR A 407 -13.62 -12.21 16.80
C THR A 407 -15.08 -12.65 16.83
N ALA A 408 -15.36 -13.89 17.23
CA ALA A 408 -16.71 -14.46 17.31
C ALA A 408 -17.09 -14.71 18.77
N THR A 409 -18.21 -14.14 19.20
CA THR A 409 -18.69 -14.18 20.58
C THR A 409 -20.17 -14.53 20.64
N LEU A 410 -20.69 -14.71 21.85
CA LEU A 410 -22.12 -14.88 22.11
C LEU A 410 -22.62 -13.68 22.92
N ASP A 411 -23.68 -13.01 22.46
CA ASP A 411 -24.30 -11.93 23.22
C ASP A 411 -25.15 -12.46 24.39
N GLY A 412 -25.65 -11.55 25.22
CA GLY A 412 -26.48 -11.90 26.39
C GLY A 412 -27.84 -12.51 26.05
N THR A 413 -28.19 -12.64 24.77
CA THR A 413 -29.42 -13.29 24.28
C THR A 413 -29.15 -14.64 23.62
N GLY A 414 -27.88 -15.07 23.57
CA GLY A 414 -27.48 -16.31 22.92
C GLY A 414 -27.32 -16.20 21.41
N LYS A 415 -27.18 -15.00 20.84
CA LYS A 415 -26.88 -14.81 19.42
C LYS A 415 -25.38 -14.73 19.20
N ILE A 416 -24.92 -15.22 18.05
CA ILE A 416 -23.51 -15.15 17.69
C ILE A 416 -23.23 -13.76 17.12
N VAL A 417 -22.23 -13.08 17.69
CA VAL A 417 -21.76 -11.77 17.25
C VAL A 417 -20.36 -11.94 16.72
N VAL A 418 -20.15 -11.55 15.47
CA VAL A 418 -18.84 -11.57 14.82
C VAL A 418 -18.43 -10.14 14.54
N THR A 419 -17.25 -9.78 15.05
CA THR A 419 -16.65 -8.46 14.90
C THR A 419 -15.40 -8.58 14.04
N ASP A 420 -15.27 -7.72 13.05
CA ASP A 420 -14.03 -7.52 12.32
C ASP A 420 -12.96 -6.98 13.28
N ASN A 421 -11.77 -7.56 13.27
CA ASN A 421 -10.68 -7.07 14.12
C ASN A 421 -10.04 -5.78 13.57
N THR A 422 -10.41 -5.37 12.36
CA THR A 422 -9.96 -4.14 11.71
C THR A 422 -11.12 -3.16 11.56
N ALA A 423 -10.92 -1.92 12.03
CA ALA A 423 -11.86 -0.84 11.82
C ALA A 423 -11.75 -0.26 10.41
N GLY A 424 -12.87 0.21 9.85
CA GLY A 424 -12.93 0.74 8.48
C GLY A 424 -13.96 0.03 7.62
N ASP A 425 -14.05 0.46 6.36
CA ASP A 425 -14.92 -0.17 5.37
C ASP A 425 -14.58 -1.65 5.26
N SER A 426 -15.58 -2.52 5.34
CA SER A 426 -15.37 -3.97 5.36
C SER A 426 -16.32 -4.65 4.38
N ASN A 427 -15.79 -5.67 3.71
CA ASN A 427 -16.56 -6.59 2.89
C ASN A 427 -16.84 -7.88 3.66
N LEU A 428 -16.82 -7.85 5.00
CA LEU A 428 -17.07 -9.03 5.82
C LEU A 428 -18.48 -9.56 5.56
N SER A 429 -18.56 -10.83 5.19
CA SER A 429 -19.82 -11.57 5.11
C SER A 429 -19.68 -12.92 5.76
N ILE A 430 -20.79 -13.40 6.34
CA ILE A 430 -20.86 -14.68 7.02
C ILE A 430 -22.16 -15.33 6.60
N ASN A 431 -22.04 -16.46 5.92
CA ASN A 431 -23.16 -17.29 5.54
C ASN A 431 -23.09 -18.55 6.38
N ILE A 432 -24.19 -18.87 7.08
CA ILE A 432 -24.30 -20.11 7.85
C ILE A 432 -25.54 -20.88 7.41
N SER A 433 -25.42 -22.21 7.37
CA SER A 433 -26.46 -23.18 7.06
C SER A 433 -26.19 -24.49 7.81
N GLY A 434 -27.07 -25.49 7.67
CA GLY A 434 -26.91 -26.80 8.28
C GLY A 434 -28.10 -27.18 9.16
N ASP A 435 -27.86 -28.08 10.11
CA ASP A 435 -28.87 -28.59 11.03
C ASP A 435 -29.14 -27.62 12.21
N VAL A 436 -28.19 -26.73 12.52
CA VAL A 436 -28.33 -25.69 13.54
C VAL A 436 -28.82 -24.40 12.90
N ASP A 437 -30.07 -24.04 13.16
CA ASP A 437 -30.67 -22.80 12.66
C ASP A 437 -30.29 -21.58 13.53
N ILE A 438 -29.20 -20.92 13.16
CA ILE A 438 -28.84 -19.59 13.67
C ILE A 438 -29.22 -18.45 12.72
N GLY A 439 -29.99 -18.76 11.67
CA GLY A 439 -30.46 -17.82 10.66
C GLY A 439 -29.33 -17.17 9.86
N THR A 440 -29.64 -16.05 9.20
CA THR A 440 -28.65 -15.25 8.45
C THR A 440 -27.91 -14.29 9.37
N PHE A 441 -26.70 -13.89 9.01
CA PHE A 441 -26.01 -12.79 9.69
C PHE A 441 -26.43 -11.47 9.05
N GLY A 442 -27.02 -10.59 9.86
CA GLY A 442 -27.30 -9.20 9.48
C GLY A 442 -26.20 -8.26 9.94
N SER A 443 -26.10 -7.08 9.33
CA SER A 443 -25.25 -6.00 9.85
C SER A 443 -25.93 -5.34 11.03
N THR A 444 -25.28 -5.38 12.20
CA THR A 444 -25.69 -4.59 13.37
C THR A 444 -24.98 -3.24 13.36
N ILE A 445 -23.72 -3.23 12.91
CA ILE A 445 -22.93 -2.03 12.64
C ILE A 445 -22.14 -2.28 11.35
N LEU A 446 -22.27 -1.40 10.36
CA LEU A 446 -21.43 -1.45 9.17
C LEU A 446 -20.04 -0.90 9.49
N GLY A 447 -19.02 -1.62 9.01
CA GLY A 447 -17.65 -1.13 9.06
C GLY A 447 -17.56 0.14 8.24
N ARG A 448 -17.00 1.19 8.84
CA ARG A 448 -16.84 2.49 8.18
C ARG A 448 -15.54 3.13 8.59
N ASN A 449 -14.91 3.82 7.65
CA ASN A 449 -13.86 4.77 7.98
C ASN A 449 -14.45 6.03 8.65
N ARG A 450 -13.60 6.84 9.28
CA ARG A 450 -14.00 8.19 9.72
C ARG A 450 -14.64 8.98 8.57
N ILE A 451 -15.67 9.74 8.88
CA ILE A 451 -16.34 10.64 7.95
C ILE A 451 -15.70 12.02 8.11
N ARG A 452 -15.18 12.58 7.00
CA ARG A 452 -14.46 13.87 6.98
C ARG A 452 -15.42 15.07 7.04
N VAL A 453 -16.20 15.14 8.10
CA VAL A 453 -17.16 16.20 8.36
C VAL A 453 -16.97 16.70 9.78
N THR A 454 -16.86 18.02 9.90
CA THR A 454 -16.70 18.71 11.18
C THR A 454 -17.99 19.45 11.53
N ALA A 455 -18.51 19.21 12.73
CA ALA A 455 -19.58 19.98 13.32
C ALA A 455 -19.03 21.19 14.09
N SER A 456 -19.70 22.33 13.97
CA SER A 456 -19.36 23.60 14.60
C SER A 456 -20.62 24.39 14.98
N GLU A 457 -20.41 25.48 15.72
CA GLU A 457 -21.46 26.45 16.07
C GLU A 457 -21.24 27.74 15.26
N VAL A 458 -22.30 28.19 14.57
CA VAL A 458 -22.31 29.48 13.87
C VAL A 458 -23.62 30.21 14.19
N ASP A 459 -23.51 31.39 14.81
CA ASP A 459 -24.66 32.22 15.22
C ASP A 459 -25.71 31.46 16.05
N GLY A 460 -25.27 30.58 16.95
CA GLY A 460 -26.11 29.72 17.80
C GLY A 460 -26.79 28.57 17.06
N LYS A 461 -26.36 28.25 15.84
CA LYS A 461 -26.88 27.16 15.01
C LYS A 461 -25.84 26.06 14.88
N LEU A 462 -26.31 24.82 14.78
CA LEU A 462 -25.48 23.69 14.38
C LEU A 462 -25.09 23.85 12.91
N GLN A 463 -23.81 23.74 12.60
CA GLN A 463 -23.29 23.68 11.25
C GLN A 463 -22.44 22.42 11.08
N LEU A 464 -22.60 21.72 9.96
CA LEU A 464 -21.73 20.64 9.53
C LEU A 464 -21.05 21.05 8.23
N GLU A 465 -19.73 20.90 8.18
CA GLU A 465 -18.88 21.22 7.03
C GLU A 465 -18.05 20.00 6.64
N HIS A 466 -18.00 19.68 5.34
CA HIS A 466 -17.05 18.68 4.84
C HIS A 466 -15.64 19.25 4.84
N ASP A 467 -14.65 18.47 5.28
CA ASP A 467 -13.29 18.99 5.47
C ASP A 467 -12.59 19.33 4.14
N GLU A 468 -12.98 18.63 3.06
CA GLU A 468 -12.42 18.76 1.70
C GLU A 468 -13.33 19.54 0.74
N TYR A 469 -12.71 20.17 -0.25
CA TYR A 469 -13.36 20.86 -1.37
C TYR A 469 -13.54 19.94 -2.57
N GLY A 470 -14.64 20.10 -3.29
CA GLY A 470 -14.84 19.46 -4.60
C GLY A 470 -16.11 18.62 -4.70
N ASP A 471 -16.45 18.23 -5.93
CA ASP A 471 -17.67 17.47 -6.25
C ASP A 471 -17.63 16.00 -5.83
N SER A 472 -16.42 15.47 -5.60
CA SER A 472 -16.19 14.11 -5.12
C SER A 472 -16.39 13.99 -3.61
N TYR A 473 -16.62 15.12 -2.94
CA TYR A 473 -16.71 15.23 -1.49
C TYR A 473 -18.06 15.79 -1.07
N GLY A 474 -18.68 15.11 -0.11
CA GLY A 474 -20.00 15.47 0.35
C GLY A 474 -20.48 14.57 1.47
N PHE A 475 -21.72 14.78 1.91
CA PHE A 475 -22.37 13.94 2.90
C PHE A 475 -23.90 14.05 2.78
N GLY A 476 -24.59 13.05 3.27
CA GLY A 476 -26.03 13.08 3.53
C GLY A 476 -26.30 13.39 4.99
N LEU A 477 -27.40 14.10 5.26
CA LEU A 477 -27.93 14.28 6.60
C LEU A 477 -29.38 13.79 6.63
N THR A 478 -29.71 13.00 7.64
CA THR A 478 -31.10 12.63 7.92
C THR A 478 -31.38 12.87 9.39
N ALA A 479 -32.15 13.94 9.67
CA ALA A 479 -32.73 14.19 10.97
C ALA A 479 -33.99 13.33 11.16
N THR A 480 -34.39 13.08 12.41
CA THR A 480 -35.71 12.50 12.69
C THR A 480 -36.82 13.47 12.30
N ALA A 481 -38.07 13.00 12.25
CA ALA A 481 -39.23 13.85 12.00
C ALA A 481 -39.40 14.98 13.03
N ALA A 482 -38.77 14.87 14.21
CA ALA A 482 -38.79 15.91 15.23
C ALA A 482 -37.73 17.00 14.99
N ASP A 483 -36.67 16.69 14.24
CA ASP A 483 -35.55 17.57 13.86
C ASP A 483 -35.15 18.53 14.97
N ARG A 484 -34.73 17.99 16.12
CA ARG A 484 -34.49 18.83 17.31
C ARG A 484 -33.21 19.64 17.21
N THR A 485 -32.32 19.27 16.29
CA THR A 485 -31.12 20.05 15.94
C THR A 485 -31.45 21.20 14.97
N GLY A 486 -32.59 21.13 14.27
CA GLY A 486 -33.02 22.10 13.26
C GLY A 486 -32.20 22.04 11.97
N ILE A 487 -31.42 20.98 11.77
CA ILE A 487 -30.54 20.83 10.60
C ILE A 487 -31.29 20.23 9.40
N GLY A 488 -32.40 19.53 9.66
CA GLY A 488 -33.23 18.92 8.64
C GLY A 488 -32.59 17.72 7.94
N THR A 489 -33.17 17.36 6.80
CA THR A 489 -32.75 16.22 5.97
C THR A 489 -32.25 16.71 4.62
N HIS A 490 -31.04 16.30 4.25
CA HIS A 490 -30.32 16.62 3.02
C HIS A 490 -29.79 15.33 2.42
N THR A 491 -30.45 14.78 1.40
CA THR A 491 -30.21 13.40 0.94
C THR A 491 -28.87 13.19 0.25
N SER A 492 -28.29 14.25 -0.32
CA SER A 492 -26.93 14.28 -0.84
C SER A 492 -26.60 15.72 -1.23
N VAL A 493 -25.57 16.27 -0.60
CA VAL A 493 -24.96 17.55 -0.95
C VAL A 493 -23.49 17.31 -1.26
N ALA A 494 -23.02 17.86 -2.38
CA ALA A 494 -21.65 17.75 -2.85
C ALA A 494 -21.07 19.14 -3.08
N GLY A 495 -19.76 19.26 -2.92
CA GLY A 495 -19.05 20.50 -3.24
C GLY A 495 -18.97 20.72 -4.75
N GLN A 496 -18.21 21.74 -5.15
CA GLN A 496 -17.88 22.00 -6.54
C GLN A 496 -16.38 22.10 -6.69
N ASN A 497 -15.86 21.63 -7.81
CA ASN A 497 -14.45 21.83 -8.17
C ASN A 497 -14.25 23.26 -8.69
N VAL A 498 -13.02 23.75 -8.57
CA VAL A 498 -12.59 24.96 -9.28
C VAL A 498 -12.73 24.74 -10.79
N GLU A 499 -13.18 25.74 -11.54
CA GLU A 499 -13.16 25.72 -13.01
C GLU A 499 -12.43 26.94 -13.55
N GLY A 500 -11.73 26.78 -14.66
CA GLY A 500 -10.91 27.83 -15.23
C GLY A 500 -10.09 27.41 -16.44
N THR A 501 -9.24 28.32 -16.92
CA THR A 501 -8.26 28.08 -17.99
C THR A 501 -6.88 28.59 -17.59
N ILE A 502 -5.84 28.01 -18.19
CA ILE A 502 -4.46 28.46 -18.03
C ILE A 502 -3.95 28.85 -19.42
N ASN A 503 -3.58 30.12 -19.60
CA ASN A 503 -3.20 30.72 -20.88
C ASN A 503 -4.27 30.55 -21.98
N GLY A 504 -5.55 30.53 -21.59
CA GLY A 504 -6.68 30.24 -22.48
C GLY A 504 -6.81 28.77 -22.90
N GLN A 505 -5.93 27.89 -22.40
CA GLN A 505 -6.01 26.45 -22.63
C GLN A 505 -6.89 25.76 -21.58
N PRO A 506 -7.54 24.63 -21.93
CA PRO A 506 -8.36 23.86 -20.99
C PRO A 506 -7.56 23.42 -19.76
N ALA A 507 -8.22 23.47 -18.61
CA ALA A 507 -7.69 22.97 -17.35
C ALA A 507 -8.76 22.17 -16.61
N VAL A 508 -8.32 21.13 -15.90
CA VAL A 508 -9.15 20.22 -15.12
C VAL A 508 -9.12 20.62 -13.65
N GLY A 509 -10.32 20.81 -13.08
CA GLY A 509 -10.53 21.10 -11.68
C GLY A 509 -10.65 19.84 -10.82
N SER A 510 -10.02 19.83 -9.65
CA SER A 510 -10.23 18.82 -8.61
C SER A 510 -10.09 19.48 -7.24
N GLY A 511 -11.22 19.66 -6.54
CA GLY A 511 -11.31 20.52 -5.37
C GLY A 511 -10.78 21.92 -5.68
N GLN A 512 -9.82 22.39 -4.89
CA GLN A 512 -9.15 23.68 -5.10
C GLN A 512 -8.04 23.65 -6.17
N TYR A 513 -7.74 22.49 -6.76
CA TYR A 513 -6.61 22.38 -7.68
C TYR A 513 -7.08 22.50 -9.12
N LEU A 514 -6.44 23.39 -9.88
CA LEU A 514 -6.63 23.56 -11.31
C LEU A 514 -5.36 23.06 -12.01
N THR A 515 -5.49 22.10 -12.92
CA THR A 515 -4.35 21.47 -13.61
C THR A 515 -4.51 21.60 -15.12
N GLY A 516 -3.49 22.06 -15.84
CA GLY A 516 -3.53 22.07 -17.31
C GLY A 516 -3.76 20.67 -17.88
N ASP A 517 -4.71 20.56 -18.81
CA ASP A 517 -5.16 19.28 -19.38
C ASP A 517 -4.09 18.61 -20.27
N VAL A 518 -4.24 17.33 -20.59
CA VAL A 518 -3.31 16.48 -21.37
C VAL A 518 -3.14 16.95 -22.83
N GLU A 519 -3.91 17.94 -23.27
CA GLU A 519 -3.78 18.57 -24.60
C GLU A 519 -3.59 20.09 -24.51
N ALA A 520 -3.25 20.62 -23.33
CA ALA A 520 -3.13 22.04 -23.06
C ALA A 520 -1.78 22.65 -23.50
N GLY A 521 -1.04 21.96 -24.37
CA GLY A 521 0.25 22.38 -24.91
C GLY A 521 1.24 22.75 -23.80
N ASP A 522 1.82 23.94 -23.89
CA ASP A 522 2.82 24.46 -22.95
C ASP A 522 2.37 24.51 -21.47
N THR A 523 1.06 24.36 -21.20
CA THR A 523 0.48 24.38 -19.84
C THR A 523 0.11 23.01 -19.31
N GLU A 524 0.26 21.95 -20.11
CA GLU A 524 -0.05 20.58 -19.71
C GLU A 524 0.67 20.21 -18.41
N GLY A 525 -0.08 19.73 -17.42
CA GLY A 525 0.46 19.33 -16.13
C GLY A 525 0.86 20.47 -15.19
N LEU A 526 0.73 21.75 -15.60
CA LEU A 526 0.88 22.88 -14.68
C LEU A 526 -0.26 22.87 -13.67
N ARG A 527 0.07 22.75 -12.39
CA ARG A 527 -0.89 22.65 -11.29
C ARG A 527 -0.84 23.87 -10.39
N LEU A 528 -2.02 24.45 -10.18
CA LEU A 528 -2.26 25.61 -9.33
C LEU A 528 -3.26 25.26 -8.24
N ARG A 529 -3.13 25.87 -7.06
CA ARG A 529 -4.15 25.83 -6.01
C ARG A 529 -4.87 27.18 -5.97
N VAL A 530 -6.18 27.15 -6.08
CA VAL A 530 -7.04 28.33 -6.12
C VAL A 530 -7.78 28.44 -4.79
N LYS A 531 -7.52 29.53 -4.06
CA LYS A 531 -8.07 29.82 -2.73
C LYS A 531 -9.27 30.77 -2.76
N LEU A 532 -9.82 31.01 -3.95
CA LEU A 532 -10.95 31.93 -4.15
C LEU A 532 -12.24 31.38 -3.56
N THR A 533 -13.05 32.28 -3.01
CA THR A 533 -14.45 32.05 -2.64
C THR A 533 -15.38 32.35 -3.81
N GLU A 534 -16.61 31.82 -3.77
CA GLU A 534 -17.63 32.13 -4.78
C GLU A 534 -17.85 33.64 -4.97
N THR A 535 -17.82 34.42 -3.88
CA THR A 535 -17.99 35.88 -3.94
C THR A 535 -16.83 36.63 -4.59
N GLU A 536 -15.63 36.04 -4.60
CA GLU A 536 -14.44 36.63 -5.21
C GLU A 536 -14.31 36.32 -6.71
N VAL A 537 -15.06 35.33 -7.20
CA VAL A 537 -15.23 35.07 -8.62
C VAL A 537 -16.26 36.06 -9.18
N THR A 538 -15.81 37.30 -9.43
CA THR A 538 -16.60 38.31 -10.14
C THR A 538 -16.55 38.06 -11.66
N GLU A 539 -17.47 38.65 -12.43
CA GLU A 539 -17.63 38.49 -13.90
C GLU A 539 -16.36 38.78 -14.77
N ASN A 540 -15.23 39.15 -14.17
CA ASN A 540 -13.93 39.27 -14.84
C ASN A 540 -13.09 38.02 -14.57
N THR A 541 -13.03 37.13 -15.57
CA THR A 541 -12.45 35.78 -15.49
C THR A 541 -10.94 35.77 -15.22
N ALA A 542 -10.18 36.82 -15.57
CA ALA A 542 -8.74 36.88 -15.36
C ALA A 542 -8.32 37.20 -13.92
N ARG A 543 -7.62 36.26 -13.27
CA ARG A 543 -7.16 36.31 -11.88
C ARG A 543 -5.63 36.46 -11.75
N GLY A 544 -4.96 36.96 -12.80
CA GLY A 544 -3.52 37.24 -12.78
C GLY A 544 -2.69 36.35 -13.69
N THR A 545 -1.38 36.31 -13.47
CA THR A 545 -0.42 35.51 -14.25
C THR A 545 0.46 34.66 -13.34
N ILE A 546 0.81 33.47 -13.82
CA ILE A 546 1.86 32.62 -13.27
C ILE A 546 3.07 32.67 -14.19
N THR A 547 4.26 32.96 -13.65
CA THR A 547 5.53 32.85 -14.37
C THR A 547 6.26 31.61 -13.91
N LEU A 548 6.34 30.61 -14.79
CA LEU A 548 7.06 29.37 -14.57
C LEU A 548 8.51 29.50 -15.06
N THR A 549 9.44 29.14 -14.19
CA THR A 549 10.86 29.02 -14.51
C THR A 549 11.33 27.62 -14.15
N GLN A 550 11.65 26.80 -15.15
CA GLN A 550 12.31 25.50 -14.93
C GLN A 550 13.70 25.69 -14.33
N GLY A 551 14.02 24.90 -13.31
CA GLY A 551 15.31 24.90 -12.62
C GLY A 551 16.41 24.23 -13.43
N ILE A 552 17.64 24.29 -12.92
CA ILE A 552 18.82 23.77 -13.64
C ILE A 552 18.80 22.24 -13.72
N ALA A 553 18.37 21.55 -12.66
CA ALA A 553 18.28 20.09 -12.65
C ALA A 553 17.18 19.59 -13.60
N GLU A 554 16.02 20.27 -13.62
CA GLU A 554 14.93 19.95 -14.55
C GLU A 554 15.35 20.13 -16.01
N ARG A 555 15.99 21.26 -16.33
CA ARG A 555 16.55 21.51 -17.66
C ARG A 555 17.61 20.48 -18.04
N LEU A 556 18.40 20.02 -17.07
CA LEU A 556 19.44 19.03 -17.30
C LEU A 556 18.80 17.67 -17.58
N ASN A 557 17.78 17.29 -16.81
CA ASN A 557 17.03 16.06 -17.03
C ASN A 557 16.46 16.00 -18.45
N ARG A 558 15.72 17.05 -18.87
CA ARG A 558 15.17 17.16 -20.24
C ARG A 558 16.24 17.11 -21.32
N LEU A 559 17.37 17.77 -21.08
CA LEU A 559 18.49 17.77 -22.03
C LEU A 559 19.07 16.36 -22.17
N LEU A 560 19.30 15.66 -21.04
CA LEU A 560 19.81 14.29 -21.04
C LEU A 560 18.82 13.33 -21.70
N ASP A 561 17.52 13.44 -21.40
CA ASP A 561 16.46 12.65 -22.04
C ASP A 561 16.49 12.82 -23.55
N SER A 562 16.65 14.04 -24.06
CA SER A 562 16.77 14.31 -25.51
C SER A 562 17.99 13.65 -26.17
N PHE A 563 19.01 13.29 -25.38
CA PHE A 563 20.21 12.61 -25.87
C PHE A 563 20.08 11.09 -25.81
N VAL A 564 19.53 10.57 -24.72
CA VAL A 564 19.50 9.13 -24.40
C VAL A 564 18.20 8.43 -24.77
N ASP A 565 17.19 9.18 -25.23
CA ASP A 565 15.93 8.59 -25.68
C ASP A 565 16.16 7.45 -26.68
N SER A 566 15.52 6.32 -26.41
CA SER A 566 15.76 5.06 -27.12
C SER A 566 15.24 5.03 -28.55
N ILE A 567 14.40 6.00 -28.94
CA ILE A 567 13.74 6.05 -30.24
C ILE A 567 14.34 7.20 -31.06
N ASP A 568 14.29 8.41 -30.51
CA ASP A 568 14.61 9.66 -31.20
C ASP A 568 15.80 10.41 -30.57
N GLY A 569 16.50 9.78 -29.62
CA GLY A 569 17.67 10.38 -28.96
C GLY A 569 18.81 10.69 -29.94
N GLN A 570 19.61 11.71 -29.62
CA GLN A 570 20.79 12.06 -30.43
C GLN A 570 21.78 10.90 -30.59
N PHE A 571 21.98 10.10 -29.53
CA PHE A 571 22.84 8.92 -29.59
C PHE A 571 22.23 7.78 -30.40
N GLN A 572 20.93 7.56 -30.28
CA GLN A 572 20.23 6.54 -31.08
C GLN A 572 20.36 6.83 -32.58
N ARG A 573 20.09 8.06 -33.01
CA ARG A 573 20.26 8.46 -34.42
C ARG A 573 21.69 8.27 -34.94
N ARG A 574 22.70 8.48 -34.08
CA ARG A 574 24.10 8.26 -34.43
C ARG A 574 24.41 6.77 -34.57
N LEU A 575 23.87 5.94 -33.69
CA LEU A 575 23.99 4.49 -33.73
C LEU A 575 23.35 3.91 -35.00
N ASP A 576 22.15 4.34 -35.35
CA ASP A 576 21.46 3.92 -36.58
C ASP A 576 22.25 4.31 -37.84
N GLY A 577 22.90 5.47 -37.80
CA GLY A 577 23.79 5.93 -38.84
C GLY A 577 25.01 5.01 -39.02
N PHE A 578 25.63 4.58 -37.91
CA PHE A 578 26.74 3.63 -37.94
C PHE A 578 26.29 2.25 -38.41
N GLN A 579 25.13 1.75 -37.95
CA GLN A 579 24.58 0.48 -38.41
C GLN A 579 24.35 0.49 -39.92
N SER A 580 23.76 1.57 -40.43
CA SER A 580 23.55 1.74 -41.88
C SER A 580 24.87 1.79 -42.67
N GLN A 581 25.94 2.37 -42.11
CA GLN A 581 27.25 2.39 -42.73
C GLN A 581 27.92 1.01 -42.71
N PHE A 582 27.77 0.28 -41.60
CA PHE A 582 28.24 -1.08 -41.45
C PHE A 582 27.59 -1.97 -42.52
N ASP A 583 26.27 -1.91 -42.66
CA ASP A 583 25.52 -2.70 -43.65
C ASP A 583 25.98 -2.40 -45.09
N ARG A 584 26.14 -1.12 -45.46
CA ARG A 584 26.66 -0.73 -46.80
C ARG A 584 28.08 -1.23 -47.05
N THR A 585 28.91 -1.26 -46.02
CA THR A 585 30.29 -1.74 -46.11
C THR A 585 30.31 -3.25 -46.26
N GLN A 586 29.48 -3.98 -45.51
CA GLN A 586 29.31 -5.41 -45.64
C GLN A 586 28.85 -5.78 -47.06
N ASP A 587 27.85 -5.07 -47.59
CA ASP A 587 27.41 -5.24 -48.97
C ASP A 587 28.54 -5.02 -50.00
N GLN A 588 29.48 -4.10 -49.71
CA GLN A 588 30.63 -3.86 -50.58
C GLN A 588 31.65 -4.99 -50.51
N VAL A 589 31.93 -5.51 -49.31
CA VAL A 589 32.79 -6.68 -49.11
C VAL A 589 32.23 -7.86 -49.89
N ASP A 590 30.93 -8.17 -49.74
CA ASP A 590 30.26 -9.26 -50.42
C ASP A 590 30.29 -9.12 -51.95
N ARG A 591 30.25 -7.89 -52.48
CA ARG A 591 30.44 -7.63 -53.92
C ARG A 591 31.89 -7.88 -54.37
N ILE A 592 32.87 -7.48 -53.57
CA ILE A 592 34.30 -7.68 -53.87
C ILE A 592 34.64 -9.17 -53.84
N GLU A 593 34.17 -9.90 -52.83
CA GLU A 593 34.38 -11.35 -52.70
C GLU A 593 33.81 -12.10 -53.91
N ARG A 594 32.58 -11.78 -54.32
CA ARG A 594 31.99 -12.34 -55.56
C ARG A 594 32.85 -12.04 -56.80
N ARG A 595 33.42 -10.84 -56.89
CA ARG A 595 34.30 -10.47 -58.01
C ARG A 595 35.63 -11.22 -57.97
N LEU A 596 36.22 -11.45 -56.79
CA LEU A 596 37.44 -12.22 -56.63
C LEU A 596 37.25 -13.66 -57.11
N ILE A 597 36.13 -14.30 -56.75
CA ILE A 597 35.77 -15.65 -57.23
C ILE A 597 35.68 -15.68 -58.76
N GLN A 598 35.00 -14.71 -59.37
CA GLN A 598 34.90 -14.64 -60.84
C GLN A 598 36.26 -14.45 -61.53
N VAL A 599 37.15 -13.65 -60.93
CA VAL A 599 38.51 -13.45 -61.44
C VAL A 599 39.33 -14.72 -61.31
N GLU A 600 39.22 -15.43 -60.18
CA GLU A 600 39.86 -16.73 -59.95
C GLU A 600 39.39 -17.76 -61.00
N ASP A 601 38.08 -17.89 -61.21
CA ASP A 601 37.50 -18.80 -62.20
C ASP A 601 37.98 -18.47 -63.62
N ARG A 602 38.05 -17.18 -63.96
CA ARG A 602 38.60 -16.74 -65.25
C ARG A 602 40.06 -17.14 -65.42
N TYR A 603 40.89 -16.94 -64.39
CA TYR A 603 42.30 -17.34 -64.45
C TYR A 603 42.48 -18.85 -64.51
N LYS A 604 41.70 -19.62 -63.74
CA LYS A 604 41.64 -21.09 -63.83
C LYS A 604 41.27 -21.54 -65.25
N GLY A 605 40.24 -20.93 -65.85
CA GLY A 605 39.83 -21.20 -67.22
C GLY A 605 40.90 -20.87 -68.26
N GLN A 606 41.60 -19.73 -68.12
CA GLN A 606 42.73 -19.37 -68.99
C GLN A 606 43.90 -20.35 -68.86
N PHE A 607 44.21 -20.78 -67.63
CA PHE A 607 45.27 -21.76 -67.38
C PHE A 607 44.94 -23.11 -68.01
N LEU A 608 43.72 -23.61 -67.84
CA LEU A 608 43.26 -24.85 -68.48
C LEU A 608 43.27 -24.76 -70.02
N ALA A 609 42.88 -23.62 -70.59
CA ALA A 609 42.96 -23.40 -72.03
C ALA A 609 44.41 -23.41 -72.54
N MET A 610 45.33 -22.80 -71.78
CA MET A 610 46.77 -22.82 -72.09
C MET A 610 47.33 -24.25 -72.00
N GLU A 611 46.95 -25.02 -70.97
CA GLU A 611 47.34 -26.42 -70.81
C GLU A 611 46.88 -27.27 -72.00
N LYS A 612 45.64 -27.08 -72.45
CA LYS A 612 45.10 -27.74 -73.64
C LYS A 612 45.86 -27.35 -74.91
N ALA A 613 46.11 -26.05 -75.11
CA ALA A 613 46.87 -25.57 -76.26
C ALA A 613 48.30 -26.13 -76.27
N MET A 614 48.95 -26.21 -75.10
CA MET A 614 50.26 -26.87 -74.95
C MET A 614 50.19 -28.35 -75.29
N ALA A 615 49.18 -29.08 -74.81
CA ALA A 615 48.99 -30.49 -75.13
C ALA A 615 48.78 -30.71 -76.64
N GLU A 616 48.01 -29.83 -77.31
CA GLU A 616 47.82 -29.84 -78.76
C GLU A 616 49.14 -29.55 -79.51
N ILE A 617 49.93 -28.56 -79.06
CA ILE A 617 51.26 -28.26 -79.61
C ILE A 617 52.22 -29.44 -79.42
N GLN A 618 52.21 -30.09 -78.26
CA GLN A 618 53.01 -31.29 -78.00
C GLN A 618 52.58 -32.45 -78.90
N ALA A 619 51.27 -32.66 -79.08
CA ALA A 619 50.75 -33.68 -80.00
C ALA A 619 51.11 -33.37 -81.46
N GLN A 620 51.04 -32.10 -81.89
CA GLN A 620 51.51 -31.68 -83.21
C GLN A 620 53.02 -31.86 -83.37
N THR A 621 53.81 -31.52 -82.35
CA THR A 621 55.27 -31.73 -82.34
C THR A 621 55.59 -33.22 -82.46
N ALA A 622 54.95 -34.08 -81.66
CA ALA A 622 55.13 -35.52 -81.73
C ALA A 622 54.69 -36.09 -83.09
N PHE A 623 53.60 -35.58 -83.67
CA PHE A 623 53.18 -35.95 -85.03
C PHE A 623 54.22 -35.53 -86.07
N LEU A 624 54.72 -34.30 -86.02
CA LEU A 624 55.77 -33.81 -86.92
C LEU A 624 57.07 -34.60 -86.77
N GLU A 625 57.49 -34.92 -85.55
CA GLU A 625 58.63 -35.80 -85.26
C GLU A 625 58.42 -37.19 -85.87
N SER A 626 57.21 -37.77 -85.75
CA SER A 626 56.88 -39.06 -86.34
C SER A 626 56.93 -39.04 -87.89
N GLN A 627 56.48 -37.94 -88.51
CA GLN A 627 56.55 -37.74 -89.97
C GLN A 627 58.00 -37.54 -90.42
N LEU A 628 58.78 -36.75 -89.70
CA LEU A 628 60.22 -36.57 -89.94
C LEU A 628 61.00 -37.89 -89.82
N ALA A 629 60.71 -38.71 -88.81
CA ALA A 629 61.29 -40.04 -88.65
C ALA A 629 60.87 -41.00 -89.77
N SER A 630 59.62 -40.91 -90.25
CA SER A 630 59.16 -41.69 -91.41
C SER A 630 59.88 -41.29 -92.71
N LEU A 631 60.16 -39.99 -92.90
CA LEU A 631 60.90 -39.45 -94.04
C LEU A 631 62.39 -39.75 -93.97
N SER A 632 62.98 -39.87 -92.76
CA SER A 632 64.36 -40.35 -92.61
C SER A 632 64.48 -41.84 -92.92
N ASN A 633 63.48 -42.65 -92.54
CA ASN A 633 63.48 -44.10 -92.80
C ASN A 633 63.16 -44.47 -94.26
N GLN A 634 62.59 -43.56 -95.06
CA GLN A 634 62.43 -43.76 -96.51
C GLN A 634 63.70 -43.48 -97.33
N LYS A 635 64.81 -43.09 -96.69
CA LYS A 635 66.06 -42.77 -97.39
C LYS A 635 67.12 -43.87 -97.33
N ASP A 636 66.85 -44.97 -96.63
CA ASP A 636 67.78 -46.10 -96.44
C ASP A 636 67.28 -47.44 -97.02
N ASP A 637 66.35 -47.41 -97.99
CA ASP A 637 66.02 -48.56 -98.87
C ASP A 637 66.13 -48.20 -100.36
#